data_AF-A0A496ZZF7-F1
#
_entry.id   AF-A0A496ZZF7-F1
#
_cell.length_a   1.000
_cell.length_b   1.000
_cell.length_c   1.000
_cell.angle_alpha   90.00
_cell.angle_beta   90.00
_cell.angle_gamma   90.00
#
_symmetry.space_group_name_H-M   'P 1'
#
loop_
_entity.id
_entity.type
_entity.pdbx_description
1 polymer ?
#
loop_
_entity_poly.entity_id
_entity_poly.type
_entity_poly.pdbx_seq_one_letter_code
_entity_poly.pdbx_strand_id
1 'polypeptide(L)'
;MMKALAAGVPGQAEWIDIEEPALGPGEVLLRPLVCGICTTDVKLVRAGYAGGPRYALGHELVGEVVAVGEGTRWRVGDRVAAAPYLPCGACFYCLHGQPTLCPHLFENSLVPGGLAE
;
A
#
# COMPACT_ATOMS: atom_id res chain seq x y z
N MET A 1 -11.05 -8.57 -11.69
CA MET A 1 -10.33 -7.52 -12.43
C MET A 1 -10.77 -6.21 -11.84
N MET A 2 -9.81 -5.41 -11.39
CA MET A 2 -10.02 -4.14 -10.71
C MET A 2 -9.03 -3.11 -11.26
N LYS A 3 -9.34 -1.81 -11.12
CA LYS A 3 -8.46 -0.74 -11.62
C LYS A 3 -7.44 -0.28 -10.60
N ALA A 4 -6.26 0.10 -11.07
CA ALA A 4 -5.24 0.79 -10.29
C ALA A 4 -4.54 1.87 -11.11
N LEU A 5 -4.12 2.96 -10.46
CA LEU A 5 -3.36 4.04 -11.09
C LEU A 5 -1.86 3.72 -11.01
N ALA A 6 -1.23 3.49 -12.16
CA ALA A 6 0.19 3.15 -12.28
C ALA A 6 1.00 4.29 -12.92
N ALA A 7 2.30 4.37 -12.57
CA ALA A 7 3.24 5.35 -13.10
C ALA A 7 4.47 4.65 -13.75
N GLY A 8 4.28 4.00 -14.89
CA GLY A 8 5.36 3.29 -15.59
C GLY A 8 6.19 4.16 -16.54
N VAL A 9 5.58 5.17 -17.17
CA VAL A 9 6.22 6.04 -18.16
C VAL A 9 6.46 7.43 -17.56
N PRO A 10 7.66 8.01 -17.68
CA PRO A 10 7.93 9.36 -17.17
C PRO A 10 6.94 10.39 -17.70
N GLY A 11 6.36 11.16 -16.78
CA GLY A 11 5.35 12.18 -17.05
C GLY A 11 3.93 11.64 -17.24
N GLN A 12 3.68 10.34 -17.06
CA GLN A 12 2.38 9.72 -17.32
C GLN A 12 1.90 8.87 -16.15
N ALA A 13 0.60 8.91 -15.92
CA ALA A 13 -0.12 7.99 -15.04
C ALA A 13 -1.28 7.39 -15.82
N GLU A 14 -1.50 6.09 -15.67
CA GLU A 14 -2.54 5.37 -16.41
C GLU A 14 -3.31 4.43 -15.50
N TRP A 15 -4.61 4.32 -15.77
CA TRP A 15 -5.43 3.29 -15.16
C TRP A 15 -5.16 1.96 -15.86
N ILE A 16 -4.70 0.98 -15.10
CA ILE A 16 -4.48 -0.39 -15.57
C ILE A 16 -5.45 -1.34 -14.88
N ASP A 17 -5.76 -2.44 -15.55
CA ASP A 17 -6.47 -3.55 -14.91
C ASP A 17 -5.46 -4.45 -14.19
N ILE A 18 -5.79 -4.81 -12.95
CA ILE A 18 -5.05 -5.76 -12.14
C ILE A 18 -5.97 -6.86 -11.60
N GLU A 19 -5.36 -7.97 -11.23
CA GLU A 19 -6.04 -9.02 -10.48
C GLU A 19 -6.29 -8.55 -9.04
N GLU A 20 -7.33 -9.10 -8.42
CA GLU A 20 -7.59 -8.88 -7.01
C GLU A 20 -6.42 -9.46 -6.18
N PRO A 21 -5.93 -8.74 -5.15
CA PRO A 21 -4.75 -9.17 -4.42
C PRO A 21 -5.07 -10.42 -3.61
N ALA A 22 -4.15 -11.37 -3.57
CA ALA A 22 -4.26 -12.51 -2.66
C ALA A 22 -4.14 -12.04 -1.21
N LEU A 23 -4.95 -12.63 -0.33
CA LEU A 23 -4.99 -12.30 1.09
C LEU A 23 -4.30 -13.41 1.91
N GLY A 24 -3.20 -13.06 2.58
CA GLY A 24 -2.44 -13.96 3.44
C GLY A 24 -2.87 -13.93 4.92
N PRO A 25 -2.29 -14.81 5.76
CA PRO A 25 -2.51 -14.78 7.20
C PRO A 25 -2.11 -13.44 7.83
N GLY A 26 -2.91 -12.94 8.76
CA GLY A 26 -2.69 -11.66 9.44
C GLY A 26 -3.02 -10.40 8.62
N GLU A 27 -3.24 -10.55 7.32
CA GLU A 27 -3.56 -9.44 6.42
C GLU A 27 -5.06 -9.09 6.41
N VAL A 28 -5.39 -7.95 5.82
CA VAL A 28 -6.75 -7.52 5.52
C VAL A 28 -6.82 -7.02 4.09
N LEU A 29 -7.92 -7.32 3.39
CA LEU A 29 -8.21 -6.70 2.10
C LEU A 29 -9.06 -5.46 2.36
N LEU A 30 -8.61 -4.32 1.83
CA LEU A 30 -9.29 -3.04 1.99
C LEU A 30 -9.94 -2.63 0.69
N ARG A 31 -11.21 -2.23 0.75
CA ARG A 31 -11.84 -1.42 -0.29
C ARG A 31 -11.53 0.05 -0.01
N PRO A 32 -10.84 0.77 -0.92
CA PRO A 32 -10.53 2.18 -0.71
C PRO A 32 -11.78 3.05 -0.58
N LEU A 33 -11.80 3.92 0.43
CA LEU A 33 -12.82 4.95 0.61
C LEU A 33 -12.31 6.32 0.16
N VAL A 34 -11.04 6.61 0.50
CA VAL A 34 -10.32 7.81 0.07
C VAL A 34 -8.82 7.54 0.12
N CYS A 35 -8.09 8.02 -0.88
CA CYS A 35 -6.64 8.04 -0.89
C CYS A 35 -6.12 9.45 -1.16
N GLY A 36 -5.22 9.94 -0.31
CA GLY A 36 -4.52 11.20 -0.49
C GLY A 36 -3.47 11.10 -1.61
N ILE A 37 -3.17 12.25 -2.22
CA ILE A 37 -2.08 12.39 -3.18
C ILE A 37 -0.91 13.03 -2.46
N CYS A 38 0.19 12.30 -2.36
CA CYS A 38 1.43 12.79 -1.80
C CYS A 38 2.31 13.41 -2.90
N THR A 39 3.21 14.31 -2.51
CA THR A 39 4.24 14.82 -3.43
C THR A 39 5.12 13.69 -3.98
N THR A 40 5.28 12.59 -3.24
CA THR A 40 6.00 11.40 -3.71
C THR A 40 5.31 10.74 -4.90
N ASP A 41 3.97 10.68 -4.94
CA ASP A 41 3.25 10.14 -6.11
C ASP A 41 3.53 11.00 -7.36
N VAL A 42 3.52 12.32 -7.21
CA VAL A 42 3.86 13.26 -8.29
C VAL A 42 5.30 13.06 -8.78
N LYS A 43 6.24 12.82 -7.86
CA LYS A 43 7.65 12.54 -8.21
C LYS A 43 7.77 11.23 -8.98
N LEU A 44 7.04 10.19 -8.58
CA LEU A 44 7.01 8.90 -9.27
C LEU A 44 6.45 9.03 -10.68
N VAL A 45 5.33 9.76 -10.85
CA VAL A 45 4.78 10.07 -12.17
C VAL A 45 5.79 10.82 -13.03
N ARG A 46 6.44 11.86 -12.50
CA ARG A 46 7.42 12.65 -13.26
C ARG A 46 8.65 11.86 -13.69
N ALA A 47 9.21 11.06 -12.77
CA ALA A 47 10.42 10.29 -13.04
C ALA A 47 10.14 9.03 -13.88
N GLY A 48 8.91 8.52 -13.83
CA GLY A 48 8.59 7.15 -14.24
C GLY A 48 9.15 6.15 -13.22
N TYR A 49 8.43 5.06 -12.99
CA TYR A 49 8.91 3.99 -12.13
C TYR A 49 9.57 2.88 -12.95
N ALA A 50 10.91 2.85 -12.91
CA ALA A 50 11.70 1.85 -13.63
C ALA A 50 11.55 0.41 -13.09
N GLY A 51 10.89 0.23 -11.92
CA GLY A 51 10.61 -1.09 -11.34
C GLY A 51 9.45 -1.85 -12.01
N GLY A 52 8.82 -1.27 -13.03
CA GLY A 52 7.77 -1.90 -13.83
C GLY A 52 6.34 -1.50 -13.45
N PRO A 53 5.33 -1.92 -14.24
CA PRO A 53 3.96 -1.41 -14.19
C PRO A 53 3.16 -1.79 -12.93
N ARG A 54 3.77 -2.43 -11.93
CA ARG A 54 3.08 -3.01 -10.77
C ARG A 54 3.12 -2.17 -9.50
N TYR A 55 3.61 -0.93 -9.56
CA TYR A 55 3.49 -0.02 -8.42
C TYR A 55 2.27 0.88 -8.60
N ALA A 56 1.14 0.42 -8.09
CA ALA A 56 -0.02 1.31 -7.94
C ALA A 56 0.37 2.42 -6.95
N LEU A 57 0.04 3.65 -7.31
CA LEU A 57 0.31 4.84 -6.52
C LEU A 57 -0.55 4.88 -5.25
N GLY A 58 -0.26 5.82 -4.36
CA GLY A 58 -1.07 6.10 -3.19
C GLY A 58 -0.65 5.29 -1.96
N HIS A 59 -0.20 6.01 -0.94
CA HIS A 59 0.18 5.44 0.35
C HIS A 59 -0.52 6.14 1.53
N GLU A 60 -1.50 7.00 1.24
CA GLU A 60 -2.28 7.76 2.21
C GLU A 60 -3.75 7.30 2.17
N LEU A 61 -4.01 6.04 2.58
CA LEU A 61 -5.29 5.37 2.38
C LEU A 61 -6.15 5.31 3.66
N VAL A 62 -7.44 5.62 3.51
CA VAL A 62 -8.51 5.15 4.40
C VAL A 62 -9.39 4.17 3.63
N GLY A 63 -9.60 2.98 4.20
CA GLY A 63 -10.36 1.90 3.58
C GLY A 63 -11.32 1.22 4.54
N GLU A 64 -12.22 0.42 3.97
CA GLU A 64 -13.09 -0.51 4.69
C GLU A 64 -12.57 -1.94 4.50
N VAL A 65 -12.48 -2.70 5.58
CA VAL A 65 -12.09 -4.11 5.52
C VAL A 65 -13.19 -4.92 4.85
N VAL A 66 -12.89 -5.56 3.72
CA VAL A 66 -13.84 -6.41 2.96
C VAL A 66 -13.54 -7.90 3.08
N ALA A 67 -12.30 -8.26 3.39
CA ALA A 67 -11.91 -9.62 3.72
C ALA A 67 -10.78 -9.63 4.75
N VAL A 68 -10.66 -10.73 5.50
CA VAL A 68 -9.71 -10.90 6.59
C VAL A 68 -8.94 -12.21 6.44
N GLY A 69 -7.62 -12.16 6.62
CA GLY A 69 -6.77 -13.33 6.71
C GLY A 69 -6.86 -14.01 8.08
N GLU A 70 -6.45 -15.27 8.16
CA GLU A 70 -6.42 -16.00 9.43
C GLU A 70 -5.57 -15.28 10.48
N GLY A 71 -6.04 -15.23 11.73
CA GLY A 71 -5.29 -14.67 12.85
C GLY A 71 -5.23 -13.14 12.92
N THR A 72 -5.90 -12.43 12.01
CA THR A 72 -5.99 -10.96 12.12
C THR A 72 -6.95 -10.53 13.24
N ARG A 73 -6.69 -9.36 13.82
CA ARG A 73 -7.53 -8.74 14.87
C ARG A 73 -8.71 -7.94 14.31
N TRP A 74 -8.68 -7.64 13.02
CA TRP A 74 -9.66 -6.82 12.32
C TRP A 74 -10.87 -7.63 11.87
N ARG A 75 -11.97 -6.94 11.54
CA ARG A 75 -13.22 -7.56 11.10
C ARG A 75 -13.71 -6.89 9.83
N VAL A 76 -14.45 -7.64 9.01
CA VAL A 76 -15.17 -7.09 7.85
C VAL A 76 -16.10 -5.97 8.31
N GLY A 77 -16.06 -4.83 7.61
CA GLY A 77 -16.78 -3.60 7.94
C GLY A 77 -16.01 -2.61 8.81
N ASP A 78 -14.85 -2.99 9.38
CA ASP A 78 -13.99 -2.05 10.09
C ASP A 78 -13.46 -0.98 9.12
N ARG A 79 -13.46 0.27 9.56
CA ARG A 79 -12.82 1.38 8.84
C ARG A 79 -11.43 1.62 9.42
N VAL A 80 -10.41 1.57 8.57
CA VAL A 80 -9.01 1.70 8.96
C VAL A 80 -8.28 2.75 8.14
N ALA A 81 -7.33 3.42 8.77
CA ALA A 81 -6.29 4.18 8.07
C ALA A 81 -5.05 3.28 7.96
N ALA A 82 -4.53 3.10 6.75
CA ALA A 82 -3.42 2.22 6.52
C ALA A 82 -2.09 2.95 6.75
N ALA A 83 -1.18 2.30 7.47
CA ALA A 83 0.19 2.78 7.58
C ALA A 83 0.91 2.54 6.23
N PRO A 84 1.61 3.54 5.67
CA PRO A 84 2.28 3.40 4.37
C PRO A 84 3.42 2.37 4.40
N TYR A 85 4.04 2.21 5.57
CA TYR A 85 5.23 1.38 5.78
C TYR A 85 5.10 0.61 7.09
N LEU A 86 5.50 -0.67 7.08
CA LEU A 86 5.44 -1.53 8.25
C LEU A 86 6.87 -1.87 8.74
N PRO A 87 7.29 -1.32 9.89
CA PRO A 87 8.56 -1.72 10.50
C PRO A 87 8.49 -3.18 10.96
N CYS A 88 9.61 -3.92 10.95
CA CYS A 88 9.60 -5.35 11.30
C CYS A 88 9.30 -5.66 12.78
N GLY A 89 9.26 -4.67 13.66
CA GLY A 89 9.02 -4.86 15.10
C GLY A 89 10.15 -5.54 15.90
N ALA A 90 11.15 -6.15 15.24
CA ALA A 90 12.13 -7.03 15.90
C ALA A 90 13.60 -6.59 15.78
N CYS A 91 13.95 -5.64 14.90
CA CYS A 91 15.33 -5.17 14.75
C CYS A 91 15.77 -4.26 15.91
N PHE A 92 17.07 -3.98 15.99
CA PHE A 92 17.65 -3.05 16.98
C PHE A 92 16.82 -1.76 17.10
N TYR A 93 16.57 -1.06 15.99
CA TYR A 93 15.84 0.21 16.02
C TYR A 93 14.37 0.07 16.47
N CYS A 94 13.68 -0.99 16.04
CA CYS A 94 12.29 -1.24 16.47
C CYS A 94 12.20 -1.46 17.98
N LEU A 95 13.10 -2.27 18.53
CA LEU A 95 13.15 -2.58 19.96
C LEU A 95 13.55 -1.37 20.83
N HIS A 96 14.17 -0.34 20.22
CA HIS A 96 14.55 0.90 20.89
C HIS A 96 13.61 2.08 20.56
N GLY A 97 12.41 1.81 20.02
CA GLY A 97 11.39 2.84 19.78
C GLY A 97 11.72 3.77 18.61
N GLN A 98 12.59 3.34 17.68
CA GLN A 98 12.99 4.09 16.48
C GLN A 98 12.57 3.37 15.18
N PRO A 99 11.28 3.03 14.99
CA PRO A 99 10.83 2.20 13.87
C PRO A 99 11.11 2.81 12.48
N THR A 100 11.26 4.13 12.38
CA THR A 100 11.60 4.83 11.12
C THR A 100 13.01 4.54 10.63
N LEU A 101 13.89 4.01 11.49
CA LEU A 101 15.24 3.55 11.15
C LEU A 101 15.29 2.04 10.87
N CYS A 102 14.14 1.36 10.84
CA CYS A 102 14.08 -0.06 10.56
C CYS A 102 14.66 -0.36 9.17
N PRO A 103 15.64 -1.27 9.04
CA PRO A 103 16.22 -1.61 7.75
C PRO A 103 15.22 -2.33 6.82
N HIS A 104 14.14 -2.87 7.39
CA HIS A 104 13.07 -3.59 6.69
C HIS A 104 11.81 -2.73 6.47
N LEU A 105 11.87 -1.42 6.74
CA LEU A 105 10.68 -0.53 6.75
C LEU A 105 9.89 -0.57 5.43
N PHE A 106 10.58 -0.76 4.31
CA PHE A 106 9.99 -0.76 2.97
C PHE A 106 9.74 -2.17 2.41
N GLU A 107 10.02 -3.23 3.16
CA GLU A 107 9.77 -4.60 2.70
C GLU A 107 8.29 -4.97 2.74
N ASN A 108 7.54 -4.37 3.67
CA ASN A 108 6.10 -4.56 3.82
C ASN A 108 5.41 -3.21 3.70
N SER A 109 4.62 -3.04 2.65
CA SER A 109 3.87 -1.81 2.35
C SER A 109 2.50 -2.17 1.78
N LEU A 110 1.68 -1.16 1.48
CA LEU A 110 0.40 -1.37 0.83
C LEU A 110 0.60 -1.99 -0.57
N VAL A 111 0.02 -3.16 -0.81
CA VAL A 111 0.09 -3.85 -2.10
C VAL A 111 -1.31 -4.27 -2.56
N PRO A 112 -1.80 -3.75 -3.69
CA PRO A 112 -1.31 -2.56 -4.41
C PRO A 112 -1.42 -1.29 -3.53
N GLY A 113 -0.84 -0.16 -3.99
CA GLY A 113 -1.10 1.16 -3.41
C GLY A 113 -2.60 1.53 -3.39
N GLY A 114 -2.94 2.55 -2.61
CA GLY A 114 -4.32 2.94 -2.31
C GLY A 114 -5.06 3.68 -3.41
N LEU A 115 -4.41 4.05 -4.52
CA LEU A 115 -5.08 4.53 -5.74
C LEU A 115 -5.50 3.35 -6.61
N ALA A 116 -6.31 2.47 -6.03
CA ALA A 116 -6.89 1.28 -6.64
C ALA A 116 -8.35 1.11 -6.18
N GLU A 117 -9.08 0.17 -6.79
CA GLU A 117 -10.44 -0.25 -6.40
C GLU A 117 -10.45 -1.26 -5.24
#